data_AF-A0A9D4QYY6-F1
#
_entry.id   AF-A0A9D4QYY6-F1
#
_cell.length_a   1.000
_cell.length_b   1.000
_cell.length_c   1.000
_cell.angle_alpha   90.00
_cell.angle_beta   90.00
_cell.angle_gamma   90.00
#
_symmetry.space_group_name_H-M   'P 1'
#
loop_
_entity.id
_entity.type
_entity.pdbx_description
1 polymer ?
#
loop_
_entity_poly.entity_id
_entity_poly.type
_entity_poly.pdbx_seq_one_letter_code
_entity_poly.pdbx_strand_id
1 'polypeptide(L)'
;MLTSGNHLTGSMSTCGDHIIPFLLISGINLLGSMSTYGDHSTLFLLTSGSNLIGPMSTSGDHSIQFLLSSGSNLLGSMSTSGDNSKLFLLTSGSNTIPFLAVCTKFS
;
A
#
# COMPACT_ATOMS: atom_id res chain seq x y z
N MET A 1 11.39 0.31 -6.28
CA MET A 1 11.32 1.19 -7.47
C MET A 1 11.24 2.63 -6.97
N LEU A 2 12.06 3.55 -7.50
CA LEU A 2 12.00 4.97 -7.16
C LEU A 2 11.29 5.69 -8.31
N THR A 3 10.12 6.25 -8.07
CA THR A 3 9.40 7.06 -9.07
C THR A 3 9.41 8.51 -8.60
N SER A 4 10.24 9.36 -9.20
CA SER A 4 10.16 10.81 -8.97
C SER A 4 9.24 11.42 -10.03
N GLY A 5 8.18 12.08 -9.57
CA GLY A 5 7.20 12.71 -10.44
C GLY A 5 6.10 13.36 -9.62
N ASN A 6 5.63 14.53 -10.05
CA ASN A 6 4.57 15.26 -9.33
C ASN A 6 3.21 14.52 -9.38
N HIS A 7 3.07 13.56 -10.28
CA HIS A 7 1.87 12.76 -10.51
C HIS A 7 2.27 11.33 -10.91
N LEU A 8 1.98 10.34 -10.07
CA LEU A 8 2.12 8.93 -10.44
C LEU A 8 0.72 8.38 -10.74
N THR A 9 0.47 8.04 -12.00
CA THR A 9 -0.77 7.42 -12.46
C THR A 9 -0.49 6.05 -13.05
N GLY A 10 -1.18 5.03 -12.56
CA GLY A 10 -1.07 3.67 -13.09
C GLY A 10 -1.34 2.61 -12.04
N SER A 11 -1.25 1.35 -12.47
CA SER A 11 -1.36 0.19 -11.58
C SER A 11 -0.02 -0.52 -11.48
N MET A 12 0.41 -0.85 -10.26
CA MET A 12 1.58 -1.70 -10.03
C MET A 12 1.12 -3.06 -9.51
N SER A 13 1.63 -4.14 -10.10
CA SER A 13 1.42 -5.49 -9.62
C SER A 13 2.74 -6.26 -9.57
N THR A 14 2.97 -6.96 -8.47
CA THR A 14 4.16 -7.79 -8.26
C THR A 14 3.75 -9.16 -7.72
N CYS A 15 4.31 -10.24 -8.27
CA CYS A 15 4.02 -11.61 -7.87
C CYS A 15 5.29 -12.49 -7.76
N GLY A 16 5.29 -13.45 -6.82
CA GLY A 16 6.33 -14.48 -6.65
C GLY A 16 6.43 -14.94 -5.20
N ASP A 17 7.34 -15.85 -4.87
CA ASP A 17 7.33 -16.54 -3.56
C ASP A 17 7.70 -15.62 -2.38
N HIS A 18 8.69 -14.75 -2.58
CA HIS A 18 9.15 -13.78 -1.58
C HIS A 18 9.26 -12.39 -2.21
N ILE A 19 8.27 -11.54 -1.96
CA ILE A 19 8.12 -10.25 -2.65
C ILE A 19 8.04 -9.12 -1.64
N ILE A 20 8.99 -8.17 -1.76
CA ILE A 20 9.07 -7.00 -0.88
C ILE A 20 9.18 -5.74 -1.74
N PRO A 21 8.09 -5.24 -2.35
CA PRO A 21 8.14 -4.01 -3.12
C PRO A 21 8.29 -2.85 -2.14
N PHE A 22 9.33 -2.06 -2.34
CA PHE A 22 9.50 -0.77 -1.70
C PHE A 22 9.26 0.33 -2.73
N LEU A 23 8.28 1.18 -2.44
CA LEU A 23 7.95 2.33 -3.26
C LEU A 23 8.06 3.62 -2.42
N LEU A 24 8.87 4.54 -2.92
CA LEU A 24 8.98 5.91 -2.41
C LEU A 24 8.42 6.86 -3.45
N ILE A 25 7.40 7.62 -3.06
CA ILE A 25 6.76 8.62 -3.92
C ILE A 25 6.94 9.99 -3.29
N SER A 26 7.74 10.83 -3.95
CA SER A 26 7.86 12.25 -3.67
C SER A 26 7.14 13.03 -4.78
N GLY A 27 5.93 13.51 -4.52
CA GLY A 27 5.08 14.17 -5.52
C GLY A 27 3.70 14.50 -4.96
N ILE A 28 2.88 15.27 -5.69
CA ILE A 28 1.61 15.80 -5.16
C ILE A 28 0.51 14.72 -5.14
N ASN A 29 0.44 13.83 -6.15
CA ASN A 29 -0.65 12.83 -6.25
C ASN A 29 -0.14 11.43 -6.68
N LEU A 30 -0.54 10.39 -5.94
CA LEU A 30 -0.62 9.00 -6.40
C LEU A 30 -2.08 8.69 -6.74
N LEU A 31 -2.36 8.38 -8.01
CA LEU A 31 -3.68 8.01 -8.52
C LEU A 31 -3.59 6.65 -9.20
N GLY A 32 -3.92 5.58 -8.48
CA GLY A 32 -3.64 4.23 -8.97
C GLY A 32 -3.92 3.12 -7.99
N SER A 33 -3.69 1.88 -8.45
CA SER A 33 -3.81 0.68 -7.62
C SER A 33 -2.47 -0.01 -7.44
N MET A 34 -2.26 -0.62 -6.27
CA MET A 34 -1.09 -1.45 -6.03
C MET A 34 -1.47 -2.80 -5.48
N SER A 35 -0.84 -3.84 -6.00
CA SER A 35 -1.13 -5.21 -5.62
C SER A 35 0.15 -6.04 -5.51
N THR A 36 0.28 -6.76 -4.40
CA THR A 36 1.41 -7.65 -4.13
C THR A 36 0.89 -9.03 -3.78
N TYR A 37 1.35 -10.05 -4.50
CA TYR A 37 0.91 -11.44 -4.34
C TYR A 37 2.12 -12.35 -4.10
N GLY A 38 2.04 -13.28 -3.15
CA GLY A 38 3.12 -14.22 -2.89
C GLY A 38 3.10 -14.80 -1.48
N ASP A 39 3.59 -16.03 -1.31
CA ASP A 39 3.61 -16.76 -0.03
C ASP A 39 4.13 -15.89 1.14
N HIS A 40 5.22 -15.14 0.88
CA HIS A 40 5.71 -14.09 1.77
C HIS A 40 5.71 -12.76 1.03
N SER A 41 4.64 -11.98 1.23
CA SER A 41 4.43 -10.72 0.54
C SER A 41 4.45 -9.55 1.53
N THR A 42 5.26 -8.53 1.23
CA THR A 42 5.31 -7.31 2.04
C THR A 42 5.32 -6.07 1.17
N LEU A 43 4.27 -5.24 1.23
CA LEU A 43 4.21 -3.97 0.53
C LEU A 43 4.63 -2.83 1.48
N PHE A 44 5.71 -2.13 1.14
CA PHE A 44 6.12 -0.89 1.81
C PHE A 44 5.90 0.31 0.90
N LEU A 45 5.04 1.23 1.35
CA LEU A 45 4.81 2.50 0.67
C LEU A 45 5.13 3.67 1.60
N LEU A 46 6.02 4.54 1.14
CA LEU A 46 6.32 5.83 1.74
C LEU A 46 5.91 6.94 0.79
N THR A 47 5.01 7.82 1.23
CA THR A 47 4.56 8.99 0.46
C THR A 47 4.76 10.27 1.24
N SER A 48 5.42 11.25 0.62
CA SER A 48 5.56 12.61 1.16
C SER A 48 4.67 13.63 0.42
N GLY A 49 3.55 13.15 -0.13
CA GLY A 49 2.74 13.84 -1.12
C GLY A 49 1.31 14.17 -0.70
N SER A 50 0.65 15.12 -1.35
CA SER A 50 -0.66 15.64 -0.92
C SER A 50 -1.83 14.66 -1.05
N ASN A 51 -1.86 13.76 -2.03
CA ASN A 51 -2.98 12.84 -2.26
C ASN A 51 -2.53 11.41 -2.59
N LEU A 52 -3.00 10.41 -1.85
CA LEU A 52 -2.98 9.00 -2.25
C LEU A 52 -4.41 8.54 -2.50
N ILE A 53 -4.71 8.18 -3.74
CA ILE A 53 -6.05 7.83 -4.19
C ILE A 53 -6.01 6.49 -4.93
N GLY A 54 -6.72 5.50 -4.37
CA GLY A 54 -6.93 4.18 -4.97
C GLY A 54 -6.62 2.99 -4.06
N PRO A 55 -6.92 1.76 -4.51
CA PRO A 55 -6.83 0.57 -3.68
C PRO A 55 -5.41 0.01 -3.58
N MET A 56 -5.06 -0.52 -2.42
CA MET A 56 -3.83 -1.27 -2.19
C MET A 56 -4.13 -2.63 -1.58
N SER A 57 -3.56 -3.69 -2.13
CA SER A 57 -3.77 -5.06 -1.66
C SER A 57 -2.46 -5.82 -1.53
N THR A 58 -2.29 -6.54 -0.41
CA THR A 58 -1.20 -7.50 -0.22
C THR A 58 -1.78 -8.85 0.16
N SER A 59 -1.36 -9.93 -0.50
CA SER A 59 -1.90 -11.26 -0.22
C SER A 59 -0.90 -12.40 -0.36
N GLY A 60 -1.06 -13.41 0.48
CA GLY A 60 -0.09 -14.49 0.70
C GLY A 60 -0.18 -15.06 2.11
N ASP A 61 0.40 -16.24 2.35
CA ASP A 61 0.38 -16.91 3.66
C ASP A 61 0.90 -15.99 4.78
N HIS A 62 2.00 -15.28 4.52
CA HIS A 62 2.54 -14.23 5.38
C HIS A 62 2.50 -12.90 4.64
N SER A 63 1.55 -12.05 4.99
CA SER A 63 1.28 -10.80 4.27
C SER A 63 1.41 -9.60 5.17
N ILE A 64 2.21 -8.61 4.77
CA ILE A 64 2.37 -7.36 5.49
C ILE A 64 2.15 -6.18 4.54
N GLN A 65 1.33 -5.22 4.95
CA GLN A 65 1.19 -3.95 4.25
C GLN A 65 1.54 -2.83 5.21
N PHE A 66 2.46 -1.96 4.79
CA PHE A 66 2.90 -0.81 5.57
C PHE A 66 2.79 0.45 4.71
N LEU A 67 1.94 1.36 5.15
CA LEU A 67 1.81 2.70 4.58
C LEU A 67 2.26 3.74 5.60
N LEU A 68 3.27 4.52 5.21
CA LEU A 68 3.60 5.78 5.86
C LEU A 68 3.31 6.94 4.90
N SER A 69 2.41 7.84 5.31
CA SER A 69 2.07 9.04 4.55
C SER A 69 2.19 10.27 5.43
N SER A 70 2.99 11.24 5.00
CA SER A 70 2.98 12.59 5.57
C SER A 70 2.08 13.55 4.78
N GLY A 71 1.21 12.98 3.93
CA GLY A 71 0.37 13.68 2.97
C GLY A 71 -0.92 14.27 3.53
N SER A 72 -1.61 15.11 2.78
CA SER A 72 -2.84 15.78 3.24
C SER A 72 -4.10 14.94 3.08
N ASN A 73 -4.20 14.10 2.05
CA ASN A 73 -5.38 13.30 1.75
C ASN A 73 -5.01 11.83 1.42
N LEU A 74 -5.63 10.89 2.13
CA LEU A 74 -5.58 9.46 1.82
C LEU A 74 -7.03 8.98 1.59
N LEU A 75 -7.37 8.69 0.34
CA LEU A 75 -8.71 8.27 -0.09
C LEU A 75 -8.61 6.94 -0.84
N GLY A 76 -8.81 5.84 -0.13
CA GLY A 76 -8.70 4.51 -0.74
C GLY A 76 -8.94 3.38 0.24
N SER A 77 -8.97 2.17 -0.31
CA SER A 77 -9.06 0.93 0.47
C SER A 77 -7.69 0.26 0.54
N MET A 78 -7.30 -0.14 1.73
CA MET A 78 -6.13 -0.97 1.98
C MET A 78 -6.58 -2.32 2.50
N SER A 79 -6.03 -3.37 1.93
CA SER A 79 -6.35 -4.74 2.31
C SER A 79 -5.09 -5.60 2.42
N THR A 80 -5.02 -6.39 3.47
CA THR A 80 -4.02 -7.44 3.62
C THR A 80 -4.72 -8.76 3.91
N SER A 81 -4.37 -9.84 3.21
CA SER A 81 -4.98 -11.15 3.41
C SER A 81 -3.95 -12.28 3.47
N GLY A 82 -4.16 -13.27 4.33
CA GLY A 82 -3.20 -14.36 4.54
C GLY A 82 -3.49 -15.14 5.81
N ASP A 83 -2.73 -16.19 6.08
CA ASP A 83 -2.80 -16.86 7.40
C ASP A 83 -2.25 -15.94 8.48
N ASN A 84 -1.15 -15.25 8.18
CA ASN A 84 -0.48 -14.27 9.02
C ASN A 84 -0.46 -12.89 8.33
N SER A 85 -1.61 -12.21 8.32
CA SER A 85 -1.76 -10.89 7.70
C SER A 85 -1.67 -9.72 8.68
N LYS A 86 -0.91 -8.68 8.33
CA LYS A 86 -0.81 -7.42 9.10
C LYS A 86 -0.94 -6.20 8.19
N LEU A 87 -1.61 -5.17 8.68
CA LEU A 87 -1.73 -3.88 8.01
C LEU A 87 -1.36 -2.77 8.99
N PHE A 88 -0.41 -1.95 8.60
CA PHE A 88 0.04 -0.78 9.35
C PHE A 88 -0.21 0.47 8.52
N LEU A 89 -0.94 1.41 9.11
CA LEU A 89 -1.15 2.73 8.56
C LEU A 89 -0.63 3.77 9.55
N LEU A 90 0.31 4.59 9.10
CA LEU A 90 0.71 5.80 9.79
C LEU A 90 0.52 6.99 8.86
N THR A 91 -0.39 7.89 9.25
CA THR A 91 -0.70 9.12 8.52
C THR A 91 -0.56 10.32 9.45
N SER A 92 0.04 11.41 8.98
CA SER A 92 0.06 12.70 9.69
C SER A 92 -0.80 13.76 8.99
N GLY A 93 -1.68 13.33 8.07
CA GLY A 93 -2.49 14.17 7.20
C GLY A 93 -3.83 14.66 7.77
N SER A 94 -4.27 15.82 7.30
CA SER A 94 -5.50 16.47 7.77
C SER A 94 -6.80 15.82 7.29
N ASN A 95 -6.80 15.13 6.14
CA ASN A 95 -8.00 14.57 5.49
C ASN A 95 -7.80 13.09 5.11
N THR A 96 -7.55 12.24 6.10
CA THR A 96 -7.37 10.80 5.88
C THR A 96 -8.68 10.06 6.13
N ILE A 97 -9.26 9.41 5.10
CA ILE A 97 -10.43 8.53 5.23
C ILE A 97 -10.08 7.16 4.62
N PRO A 98 -9.32 6.32 5.34
CA PRO A 98 -8.87 5.06 4.78
C PRO A 98 -9.86 3.95 5.16
N PHE A 99 -10.21 3.10 4.19
CA PHE A 99 -10.90 1.84 4.48
C PHE A 99 -9.84 0.75 4.69
N LEU A 100 -9.77 0.17 5.88
CA LEU A 100 -8.76 -0.85 6.23
C LEU A 100 -9.43 -2.21 6.39
N ALA A 101 -8.90 -3.22 5.72
CA ALA A 101 -9.31 -4.61 5.87
C ALA A 101 -8.10 -5.51 6.14
N VAL A 102 -8.20 -6.35 7.16
CA VAL A 102 -7.25 -7.44 7.41
C VAL A 102 -8.04 -8.75 7.41
N CYS A 103 -7.74 -9.63 6.46
CA CYS A 103 -8.43 -10.90 6.30
C CYS A 103 -7.47 -12.04 6.64
N THR A 104 -7.51 -12.48 7.90
CA THR A 104 -6.80 -13.67 8.34
C THR A 104 -7.60 -14.93 8.00
N LYS A 105 -7.02 -15.88 7.26
CA LYS A 105 -7.59 -17.23 7.17
C LYS A 105 -7.35 -17.93 8.50
N PHE A 106 -8.42 -18.36 9.16
CA PHE A 106 -8.33 -19.30 10.27
C PHE A 106 -8.46 -20.70 9.68
N SER A 107 -7.38 -21.49 9.77
CA SER A 107 -7.36 -22.92 9.43
C SER A 107 -8.00 -23.77 10.52
#